data_AF-S8DY92-F1
#
_entry.id   AF-S8DY92-F1
#
_cell.length_a   1.000
_cell.length_b   1.000
_cell.length_c   1.000
_cell.angle_alpha   90.00
_cell.angle_beta   90.00
_cell.angle_gamma   90.00
#
_symmetry.space_group_name_H-M   'P 1'
#
loop_
_entity.id
_entity.type
_entity.pdbx_description
1 polymer ?
#
loop_
_entity_poly.entity_id
_entity_poly.type
_entity_poly.pdbx_seq_one_letter_code
_entity_poly.pdbx_strand_id
1 'polypeptide(L)'
;EGEIYSMYTVIQPDMGLESLIQFSGTRDNHVQWIQLLNALDHQPDLPGWPLITPIKVQMLKCQKCSLEFSSPINYRRHVRIHRRSWKVNKEFHNLRGLLAEFWDKCSLEERKQVISFDDVVLKRTPGSSIINALASMLTEPGIWAFPQVYMKAGSKLMDIIQSSIPITSIVSQDLFSILDDASEGTFLCGGAAEFVQNYIFDGEAANSLELKNLVASTCFLFELQLVKAWVADKDAEALRCEKLLVEEEEAARKRQAKLVEKRRQKKIRQKELKVKEQ
;
A
#
# COMPACT_ATOMS: atom_id res chain seq x y z
N GLU A 1 3.68 85.93 -1.73
CA GLU A 1 2.81 86.16 -2.89
C GLU A 1 3.49 85.60 -4.14
N GLY A 2 2.77 84.85 -4.97
CA GLY A 2 3.05 84.74 -6.41
C GLY A 2 3.84 83.53 -6.90
N GLU A 3 3.12 82.49 -7.31
CA GLU A 3 3.50 81.37 -8.20
C GLU A 3 3.89 81.88 -9.63
N ILE A 4 4.48 81.18 -10.62
CA ILE A 4 4.12 79.92 -11.31
C ILE A 4 5.24 79.53 -12.30
N TYR A 5 5.54 78.22 -12.44
CA TYR A 5 5.78 77.35 -13.64
C TYR A 5 6.63 76.13 -13.20
N SER A 6 6.08 74.96 -12.82
CA SER A 6 5.34 73.91 -13.55
C SER A 6 6.08 73.28 -14.74
N MET A 7 6.62 72.06 -14.53
CA MET A 7 6.20 70.82 -15.22
C MET A 7 7.10 69.63 -14.78
N TYR A 8 6.64 68.85 -13.78
CA TYR A 8 7.09 67.47 -13.54
C TYR A 8 5.87 66.56 -13.71
N THR A 9 5.90 65.71 -14.74
CA THR A 9 4.94 64.62 -14.92
C THR A 9 5.69 63.40 -15.42
N VAL A 10 6.02 62.47 -14.51
CA VAL A 10 6.23 61.07 -14.87
C VAL A 10 5.33 60.26 -13.95
N ILE A 11 4.29 59.73 -14.58
CA ILE A 11 3.22 58.94 -13.99
C ILE A 11 3.80 57.60 -13.52
N GLN A 12 3.63 57.29 -12.23
CA GLN A 12 3.70 55.92 -11.73
C GLN A 12 2.49 55.13 -12.24
N PRO A 13 2.65 53.89 -12.71
CA PRO A 13 1.68 52.85 -12.48
C PRO A 13 2.11 52.06 -11.25
N ASP A 14 1.27 52.19 -10.23
CA ASP A 14 1.05 51.30 -9.10
C ASP A 14 1.43 49.84 -9.45
N MET A 15 2.54 49.34 -8.90
CA MET A 15 2.80 47.90 -8.91
C MET A 15 1.87 47.28 -7.89
N GLY A 16 0.70 46.86 -8.36
CA GLY A 16 -0.21 45.96 -7.66
C GLY A 16 0.50 44.65 -7.33
N LEU A 17 1.27 44.67 -6.25
CA LEU A 17 1.47 43.51 -5.41
C LEU A 17 0.08 43.20 -4.84
N GLU A 18 -0.41 41.99 -5.09
CA GLU A 18 -1.78 41.49 -4.82
C GLU A 18 -2.72 41.47 -6.03
N SER A 19 -2.62 40.41 -6.84
CA SER A 19 -3.77 39.53 -7.00
C SER A 19 -3.33 38.18 -7.62
N LEU A 20 -3.21 37.15 -6.80
CA LEU A 20 -4.20 36.06 -6.67
C LEU A 20 -3.82 34.81 -7.48
N ILE A 21 -2.82 34.07 -7.00
CA ILE A 21 -3.02 32.62 -6.91
C ILE A 21 -3.62 32.40 -5.52
N GLN A 22 -4.90 32.75 -5.39
CA GLN A 22 -5.71 32.28 -4.28
C GLN A 22 -5.89 30.78 -4.52
N PHE A 23 -5.17 29.96 -3.77
CA PHE A 23 -5.56 28.56 -3.62
C PHE A 23 -6.85 28.56 -2.81
N SER A 24 -8.00 28.55 -3.50
CA SER A 24 -9.27 28.28 -2.86
C SER A 24 -9.19 26.88 -2.26
N GLY A 25 -9.22 26.81 -0.94
CA GLY A 25 -9.28 25.56 -0.21
C GLY A 25 -10.51 24.77 -0.65
N THR A 26 -10.27 23.64 -1.31
CA THR A 26 -10.95 22.34 -1.20
C THR A 26 -10.65 21.52 -2.46
N ARG A 27 -10.13 20.29 -2.26
CA ARG A 27 -10.13 19.11 -3.14
C ARG A 27 -9.58 19.16 -4.59
N ASP A 28 -9.54 20.31 -5.26
CA ASP A 28 -9.16 20.43 -6.68
C ASP A 28 -7.67 20.72 -6.91
N ASN A 29 -6.92 20.94 -5.83
CA ASN A 29 -5.50 21.32 -5.89
C ASN A 29 -4.64 20.21 -6.51
N HIS A 30 -4.91 18.93 -6.21
CA HIS A 30 -4.10 17.80 -6.69
C HIS A 30 -4.10 17.64 -8.22
N VAL A 31 -5.23 17.92 -8.89
CA VAL A 31 -5.35 17.78 -10.34
C VAL A 31 -4.64 18.93 -11.08
N GLN A 32 -4.67 20.13 -10.50
CA GLN A 32 -3.93 21.29 -11.04
C GLN A 32 -2.42 21.10 -10.97
N TRP A 33 -1.88 20.49 -9.90
CA TRP A 33 -0.43 20.23 -9.82
C TRP A 33 0.07 19.19 -10.82
N ILE A 34 -0.71 18.14 -11.10
CA ILE A 34 -0.37 17.14 -12.14
C ILE A 34 -0.35 17.78 -13.54
N GLN A 35 -1.28 18.69 -13.82
CA GLN A 35 -1.28 19.46 -15.07
C GLN A 35 -0.09 20.42 -15.15
N LEU A 36 0.30 21.03 -14.03
CA LEU A 36 1.49 21.88 -13.95
C LEU A 36 2.79 21.09 -14.15
N LEU A 37 2.87 19.87 -13.60
CA LEU A 37 4.00 18.94 -13.81
C LEU A 37 4.17 18.57 -15.29
N ASN A 38 3.07 18.29 -16.00
CA ASN A 38 3.09 18.01 -17.43
C ASN A 38 3.50 19.26 -18.25
N ALA A 39 3.08 20.46 -17.82
CA ALA A 39 3.39 21.70 -18.53
C ALA A 39 4.88 22.10 -18.42
N LEU A 40 5.54 21.78 -17.30
CA LEU A 40 6.95 22.09 -17.06
C LEU A 40 7.91 21.15 -17.81
N ASP A 41 7.46 19.94 -18.18
CA ASP A 41 8.24 18.96 -18.95
C ASP A 41 8.45 19.39 -20.42
N HIS A 42 7.69 20.37 -20.91
CA HIS A 42 7.74 20.87 -22.28
C HIS A 42 8.64 22.11 -22.48
N GLN A 43 9.40 22.55 -21.47
CA GLN A 43 10.25 23.74 -21.58
C GLN A 43 11.69 23.47 -21.08
N PRO A 44 12.59 22.99 -21.97
CA PRO A 44 13.97 22.73 -21.57
C PRO A 44 14.82 24.00 -21.40
N ASP A 45 14.47 25.13 -22.05
CA ASP A 45 15.43 26.21 -22.29
C ASP A 45 14.82 27.64 -22.16
N LEU A 46 14.41 28.07 -20.95
CA LEU A 46 14.15 29.50 -20.71
C LEU A 46 15.10 30.10 -19.64
N PRO A 47 15.95 31.08 -19.98
CA PRO A 47 16.84 31.73 -19.03
C PRO A 47 16.06 32.83 -18.28
N GLY A 48 15.79 32.63 -16.98
CA GLY A 48 15.24 33.70 -16.12
C GLY A 48 14.25 33.29 -15.03
N TRP A 49 13.95 32.00 -14.86
CA TRP A 49 13.12 31.54 -13.72
C TRP A 49 13.95 31.52 -12.42
N PRO A 50 13.36 31.80 -11.25
CA PRO A 50 14.11 31.86 -10.00
C PRO A 50 14.76 30.51 -9.73
N LEU A 51 16.02 30.56 -9.28
CA LEU A 51 16.97 29.48 -9.04
C LEU A 51 16.50 28.45 -8.00
N ILE A 52 15.40 27.74 -8.24
CA ILE A 52 15.10 26.50 -7.54
C ILE A 52 15.79 25.41 -8.34
N THR A 53 17.11 25.26 -8.18
CA THR A 53 17.79 24.05 -8.66
C THR A 53 17.10 22.86 -8.02
N PRO A 54 16.44 21.97 -8.78
CA PRO A 54 15.87 20.76 -8.20
C PRO A 54 17.02 19.99 -7.57
N ILE A 55 16.95 19.71 -6.27
CA ILE A 55 17.89 18.80 -5.60
C ILE A 55 17.62 17.42 -6.19
N LYS A 56 18.20 17.09 -7.34
CA LYS A 56 17.94 15.84 -8.06
C LYS A 56 18.24 14.67 -7.12
N VAL A 57 17.24 13.83 -6.86
CA VAL A 57 17.43 12.68 -5.97
C VAL A 57 18.49 11.77 -6.58
N GLN A 58 19.50 11.44 -5.78
CA GLN A 58 20.54 10.53 -6.22
C GLN A 58 19.94 9.14 -6.43
N MET A 59 19.87 8.71 -7.69
CA MET A 59 19.40 7.38 -8.05
C MET A 59 20.43 6.32 -7.63
N LEU A 60 19.95 5.29 -6.94
CA LEU A 60 20.71 4.14 -6.52
C LEU A 60 20.68 3.07 -7.60
N LYS A 61 21.83 2.81 -8.22
CA LYS A 61 21.94 1.83 -9.30
C LYS A 61 22.36 0.46 -8.76
N CYS A 62 21.64 -0.58 -9.16
CA CYS A 62 22.03 -1.96 -8.91
C CYS A 62 23.17 -2.38 -9.85
N GLN A 63 24.28 -2.85 -9.27
CA GLN A 63 25.44 -3.29 -10.07
C GLN A 63 25.20 -4.61 -10.83
N LYS A 64 24.21 -5.41 -10.42
CA LYS A 64 23.95 -6.74 -11.03
C LYS A 64 23.02 -6.69 -12.24
N CYS A 65 22.05 -5.78 -12.24
CA CYS A 65 21.04 -5.70 -13.31
C CYS A 65 20.76 -4.28 -13.80
N SER A 66 21.57 -3.30 -13.37
CA SER A 66 21.52 -1.90 -13.81
C SER A 66 20.21 -1.13 -13.55
N LEU A 67 19.25 -1.73 -12.82
CA LEU A 67 18.03 -1.03 -12.38
C LEU A 67 18.36 0.08 -11.40
N GLU A 68 17.58 1.15 -11.46
CA GLU A 68 17.78 2.38 -10.69
C GLU A 68 16.61 2.60 -9.73
N PHE A 69 16.91 3.09 -8.53
CA PHE A 69 15.96 3.28 -7.45
C PHE A 69 16.14 4.65 -6.82
N SER A 70 15.05 5.39 -6.66
CA SER A 70 15.00 6.65 -5.93
C SER A 70 14.95 6.43 -4.42
N SER A 71 14.37 5.29 -3.98
CA SER A 71 14.28 4.92 -2.57
C SER A 71 15.36 3.89 -2.16
N PRO A 72 16.17 4.19 -1.13
CA PRO A 72 16.98 3.19 -0.44
C PRO A 72 16.22 1.94 0.04
N ILE A 73 14.94 2.07 0.41
CA ILE A 73 14.08 0.94 0.81
C ILE A 73 13.90 -0.01 -0.36
N ASN A 74 13.43 0.50 -1.51
CA ASN A 74 13.22 -0.30 -2.71
C ASN A 74 14.53 -0.90 -3.22
N TYR A 75 15.63 -0.14 -3.18
CA TYR A 75 16.96 -0.65 -3.49
C TYR A 75 17.35 -1.85 -2.61
N ARG A 76 17.17 -1.75 -1.28
CA ARG A 76 17.48 -2.87 -0.35
C ARG A 76 16.59 -4.08 -0.61
N ARG A 77 15.30 -3.89 -0.90
CA ARG A 77 14.37 -4.95 -1.31
C ARG A 77 14.88 -5.65 -2.56
N HIS A 78 15.25 -4.87 -3.58
CA HIS A 78 15.78 -5.37 -4.84
C HIS A 78 17.08 -6.18 -4.68
N VAL A 79 18.08 -5.64 -3.98
CA VAL A 79 19.37 -6.32 -3.76
C VAL A 79 19.19 -7.66 -3.05
N ARG A 80 18.16 -7.80 -2.21
CA ARG A 80 17.83 -9.07 -1.55
C ARG A 80 17.42 -10.16 -2.55
N ILE A 81 16.73 -9.79 -3.63
CA ILE A 81 16.35 -10.71 -4.72
C ILE A 81 17.61 -11.31 -5.36
N HIS A 82 18.71 -10.55 -5.42
CA HIS A 82 19.98 -11.04 -5.93
C HIS A 82 20.79 -11.88 -4.95
N ARG A 83 20.49 -11.83 -3.64
CA ARG A 83 21.16 -12.63 -2.59
C ARG A 83 20.48 -13.97 -2.39
N ARG A 84 19.14 -13.98 -2.40
CA ARG A 84 18.37 -15.22 -2.48
C ARG A 84 18.47 -15.68 -3.92
N SER A 85 19.26 -16.71 -4.23
CA SER A 85 19.23 -17.36 -5.55
C SER A 85 17.77 -17.44 -6.04
N TRP A 86 17.48 -16.85 -7.20
CA TRP A 86 16.19 -16.44 -7.80
C TRP A 86 14.99 -17.43 -7.75
N LYS A 87 15.06 -18.55 -7.02
CA LYS A 87 13.98 -19.52 -6.77
C LYS A 87 12.70 -18.92 -6.17
N VAL A 88 12.70 -17.66 -5.72
CA VAL A 88 11.52 -16.98 -5.17
C VAL A 88 10.49 -16.59 -6.25
N ASN A 89 10.87 -16.54 -7.53
CA ASN A 89 9.98 -16.12 -8.61
C ASN A 89 8.68 -16.95 -8.69
N LYS A 90 8.75 -18.25 -8.38
CA LYS A 90 7.59 -19.14 -8.42
C LYS A 90 6.60 -18.87 -7.28
N GLU A 91 7.09 -18.50 -6.10
CA GLU A 91 6.26 -18.20 -4.93
C GLU A 91 5.65 -16.79 -5.02
N PHE A 92 6.37 -15.83 -5.61
CA PHE A 92 5.89 -14.46 -5.81
C PHE A 92 4.71 -14.38 -6.78
N HIS A 93 4.82 -15.01 -7.96
CA HIS A 93 3.72 -14.99 -8.94
C HIS A 93 2.45 -15.68 -8.39
N ASN A 94 2.63 -16.74 -7.60
CA ASN A 94 1.52 -17.41 -6.93
C ASN A 94 0.88 -16.50 -5.88
N LEU A 95 1.67 -15.85 -5.03
CA LEU A 95 1.15 -14.95 -4.00
C LEU A 95 0.41 -13.76 -4.62
N ARG A 96 0.96 -13.15 -5.68
CA ARG A 96 0.30 -12.03 -6.37
C ARG A 96 -1.07 -12.42 -6.90
N GLY A 97 -1.21 -13.59 -7.55
CA GLY A 97 -2.50 -14.06 -8.02
C GLY A 97 -3.51 -14.27 -6.89
N LEU A 98 -3.07 -14.87 -5.78
CA LEU A 98 -3.91 -15.11 -4.60
C LEU A 98 -4.36 -13.80 -3.93
N LEU A 99 -3.47 -12.81 -3.81
CA LEU A 99 -3.81 -11.50 -3.27
C LEU A 99 -4.74 -10.71 -4.20
N ALA A 100 -4.59 -10.87 -5.52
CA ALA A 100 -5.48 -10.23 -6.50
C ALA A 100 -6.91 -10.76 -6.36
N GLU A 101 -7.07 -12.09 -6.36
CA GLU A 101 -8.36 -12.74 -6.16
C GLU A 101 -9.00 -12.34 -4.82
N PHE A 102 -8.19 -12.29 -3.75
CA PHE A 102 -8.63 -11.82 -2.45
C PHE A 102 -9.13 -10.38 -2.50
N TRP A 103 -8.35 -9.45 -3.06
CA TRP A 103 -8.73 -8.04 -3.14
C TRP A 103 -10.02 -7.82 -3.92
N ASP A 104 -10.18 -8.51 -5.05
CA ASP A 104 -11.36 -8.40 -5.90
C ASP A 104 -12.61 -8.98 -5.21
N LYS A 105 -12.45 -10.00 -4.36
CA LYS A 105 -13.52 -10.60 -3.55
C LYS A 105 -13.83 -9.82 -2.26
N CYS A 106 -12.89 -9.04 -1.74
CA CYS A 106 -13.06 -8.30 -0.49
C CYS A 106 -14.28 -7.38 -0.51
N SER A 107 -15.05 -7.43 0.58
CA SER A 107 -16.08 -6.45 0.89
C SER A 107 -15.48 -5.07 1.16
N LEU A 108 -16.34 -4.04 1.14
CA LEU A 108 -15.92 -2.67 1.45
C LEU A 108 -15.25 -2.57 2.84
N GLU A 109 -15.77 -3.28 3.84
CA GLU A 109 -15.23 -3.23 5.20
C GLU A 109 -13.87 -3.92 5.31
N GLU A 110 -13.67 -5.04 4.61
CA GLU A 110 -12.36 -5.69 4.52
C GLU A 110 -11.34 -4.80 3.81
N ARG A 111 -11.73 -4.13 2.73
CA ARG A 111 -10.84 -3.17 2.04
C ARG A 111 -10.50 -1.97 2.92
N LYS A 112 -11.45 -1.44 3.69
CA LYS A 112 -11.21 -0.37 4.68
C LYS A 112 -10.22 -0.79 5.75
N GLN A 113 -10.30 -2.03 6.22
CA GLN A 113 -9.33 -2.57 7.17
C GLN A 113 -7.93 -2.66 6.56
N VAL A 114 -7.81 -3.11 5.30
CA VAL A 114 -6.51 -3.20 4.59
C VAL A 114 -5.85 -1.83 4.44
N ILE A 115 -6.62 -0.77 4.21
CA ILE A 115 -6.06 0.59 4.07
C ILE A 115 -5.93 1.36 5.38
N SER A 116 -6.37 0.78 6.50
CA SER A 116 -6.22 1.40 7.83
C SER A 116 -4.82 1.12 8.37
N PHE A 117 -4.11 2.20 8.71
CA PHE A 117 -2.73 2.14 9.21
C PHE A 117 -2.57 2.63 10.65
N ASP A 118 -3.67 2.87 11.36
CA ASP A 118 -3.67 3.45 12.70
C ASP A 118 -2.99 2.52 13.72
N ASP A 119 -3.24 1.21 13.61
CA ASP A 119 -2.72 0.19 14.53
C ASP A 119 -1.42 -0.48 14.03
N VAL A 120 -0.78 0.07 13.00
CA VAL A 120 0.36 -0.56 12.33
C VAL A 120 1.64 0.12 12.75
N VAL A 121 2.65 -0.67 13.16
CA VAL A 121 3.96 -0.14 13.53
C VAL A 121 5.01 -0.74 12.61
N LEU A 122 5.75 0.11 11.91
CA LEU A 122 6.84 -0.25 11.02
C LEU A 122 8.18 0.12 11.66
N LYS A 123 8.92 -0.88 12.14
CA LYS A 123 10.25 -0.70 12.80
C LYS A 123 10.28 0.48 13.78
N ARG A 124 9.24 0.58 14.63
CA ARG A 124 9.02 1.62 15.67
C ARG A 124 8.37 2.94 15.20
N THR A 125 8.09 3.08 13.90
CA THR A 125 7.34 4.23 13.37
C THR A 125 5.87 3.86 13.20
N PRO A 126 4.92 4.58 13.81
CA PRO A 126 3.50 4.37 13.56
C PRO A 126 3.16 4.61 12.08
N GLY A 127 2.30 3.76 11.51
CA GLY A 127 1.86 3.86 10.12
C GLY A 127 1.22 5.21 9.83
N SER A 128 0.38 5.70 10.74
CA SER A 128 -0.21 7.04 10.69
C SER A 128 0.82 8.16 10.54
N SER A 129 2.01 8.05 11.15
CA SER A 129 3.07 9.05 11.02
C SER A 129 3.65 9.07 9.60
N ILE A 130 3.78 7.91 8.97
CA ILE A 130 4.26 7.79 7.58
C ILE A 130 3.21 8.36 6.61
N ILE A 131 1.94 8.05 6.82
CA ILE A 131 0.84 8.58 6.00
C ILE A 131 0.75 10.10 6.13
N ASN A 132 0.83 10.65 7.34
CA ASN A 132 0.81 12.09 7.57
C ASN A 132 2.03 12.77 6.94
N ALA A 133 3.22 12.19 7.06
CA ALA A 133 4.43 12.72 6.41
C ALA A 133 4.31 12.70 4.87
N LEU A 134 3.73 11.64 4.29
CA LEU A 134 3.45 11.58 2.86
C LEU A 134 2.41 12.63 2.42
N ALA A 135 1.36 12.84 3.22
CA ALA A 135 0.37 13.88 2.97
C ALA A 135 1.01 15.28 2.98
N SER A 136 1.81 15.58 4.01
CA SER A 136 2.56 16.85 4.10
C SER A 136 3.51 17.03 2.92
N MET A 137 4.27 15.98 2.57
CA MET A 137 5.13 15.99 1.40
C MET A 137 4.34 16.38 0.14
N LEU A 138 3.22 15.72 -0.16
CA LEU A 138 2.46 16.01 -1.39
C LEU A 138 1.83 17.41 -1.43
N THR A 139 1.74 18.11 -0.29
CA THR A 139 1.25 19.49 -0.23
C THR A 139 2.36 20.55 -0.33
N GLU A 140 3.63 20.17 -0.18
CA GLU A 140 4.75 21.11 -0.21
C GLU A 140 5.19 21.45 -1.65
N PRO A 141 5.17 22.73 -2.06
CA PRO A 141 5.68 23.16 -3.35
C PRO A 141 7.22 23.05 -3.33
N GLY A 142 7.80 22.20 -4.20
CA GLY A 142 9.26 22.03 -4.22
C GLY A 142 9.79 20.65 -4.56
N ILE A 143 8.93 19.63 -4.69
CA ILE A 143 9.36 18.24 -4.87
C ILE A 143 9.64 17.95 -6.36
N TRP A 144 10.60 18.68 -6.89
CA TRP A 144 11.02 18.63 -8.30
C TRP A 144 12.08 17.56 -8.58
N ALA A 145 12.28 16.65 -7.63
CA ALA A 145 13.51 15.87 -7.52
C ALA A 145 13.35 14.37 -7.78
N PHE A 146 12.13 13.84 -7.71
CA PHE A 146 11.84 12.40 -7.81
C PHE A 146 11.25 12.03 -9.18
N PRO A 147 11.39 10.77 -9.63
CA PRO A 147 10.71 10.29 -10.83
C PRO A 147 9.20 10.54 -10.77
N GLN A 148 8.62 11.08 -11.85
CA GLN A 148 7.19 11.42 -11.88
C GLN A 148 6.28 10.21 -11.63
N VAL A 149 6.66 9.04 -12.15
CA VAL A 149 5.91 7.78 -11.95
C VAL A 149 5.82 7.44 -10.46
N TYR A 150 6.92 7.57 -9.73
CA TYR A 150 7.00 7.31 -8.29
C TYR A 150 6.15 8.31 -7.50
N MET A 151 6.22 9.61 -7.82
CA MET A 151 5.42 10.63 -7.14
C MET A 151 3.93 10.50 -7.44
N LYS A 152 3.57 10.20 -8.69
CA LYS A 152 2.19 9.94 -9.10
C LYS A 152 1.62 8.72 -8.37
N ALA A 153 2.41 7.67 -8.20
CA ALA A 153 2.03 6.51 -7.41
C ALA A 153 1.80 6.88 -5.93
N GLY A 154 2.68 7.71 -5.35
CA GLY A 154 2.49 8.28 -4.00
C GLY A 154 1.17 9.04 -3.83
N SER A 155 0.82 9.92 -4.79
CA SER A 155 -0.46 10.63 -4.79
C SER A 155 -1.64 9.68 -4.90
N LYS A 156 -1.61 8.73 -5.84
CA LYS A 156 -2.68 7.73 -5.99
C LYS A 156 -2.85 6.89 -4.73
N LEU A 157 -1.77 6.48 -4.07
CA LEU A 157 -1.85 5.78 -2.78
C LEU A 157 -2.55 6.64 -1.74
N MET A 158 -2.23 7.93 -1.65
CA MET A 158 -2.92 8.83 -0.72
C MET A 158 -4.41 8.99 -1.05
N ASP A 159 -4.77 9.10 -2.33
CA ASP A 159 -6.17 9.19 -2.75
C ASP A 159 -6.97 7.93 -2.35
N ILE A 160 -6.33 6.76 -2.39
CA ILE A 160 -6.92 5.49 -1.93
C ILE A 160 -7.09 5.49 -0.42
N ILE A 161 -6.06 5.88 0.32
CA ILE A 161 -6.01 5.80 1.79
C ILE A 161 -6.98 6.80 2.41
N GLN A 162 -7.01 8.03 1.90
CA GLN A 162 -7.92 9.08 2.36
C GLN A 162 -9.35 8.89 1.85
N SER A 163 -9.63 7.82 1.10
CA SER A 163 -10.94 7.53 0.50
C SER A 163 -11.46 8.65 -0.43
N SER A 164 -10.55 9.46 -0.99
CA SER A 164 -10.87 10.45 -2.02
C SER A 164 -11.39 9.77 -3.30
N ILE A 165 -10.93 8.53 -3.55
CA ILE A 165 -11.45 7.62 -4.56
C ILE A 165 -12.35 6.56 -3.88
N PRO A 166 -13.50 6.21 -4.46
CA PRO A 166 -14.28 5.08 -3.97
C PRO A 166 -13.46 3.78 -4.06
N ILE A 167 -13.01 3.27 -2.93
CA ILE A 167 -12.21 2.03 -2.82
C ILE A 167 -12.94 0.81 -3.41
N THR A 168 -14.26 0.85 -3.49
CA THR A 168 -15.08 -0.18 -4.15
C THR A 168 -14.84 -0.26 -5.65
N SER A 169 -14.40 0.83 -6.30
CA SER A 169 -14.17 0.90 -7.73
C SER A 169 -12.77 0.42 -8.16
N ILE A 170 -11.85 0.19 -7.22
CA ILE A 170 -10.46 -0.17 -7.54
C ILE A 170 -10.34 -1.68 -7.63
N VAL A 171 -10.09 -2.16 -8.84
CA VAL A 171 -9.76 -3.56 -9.12
C VAL A 171 -8.30 -3.86 -8.78
N SER A 172 -8.00 -5.13 -8.51
CA SER A 172 -6.67 -5.59 -8.11
C SER A 172 -5.57 -5.19 -9.09
N GLN A 173 -5.86 -5.23 -10.39
CA GLN A 173 -4.90 -4.86 -11.44
C GLN A 173 -4.44 -3.41 -11.34
N ASP A 174 -5.37 -2.48 -11.09
CA ASP A 174 -5.06 -1.05 -10.96
C ASP A 174 -4.31 -0.78 -9.66
N LEU A 175 -4.76 -1.38 -8.56
CA LEU A 175 -4.07 -1.28 -7.27
C LEU A 175 -2.63 -1.77 -7.38
N PHE A 176 -2.43 -2.95 -7.99
CA PHE A 176 -1.11 -3.56 -8.03
C PHE A 176 -0.17 -2.81 -8.97
N SER A 177 -0.69 -2.22 -10.04
CA SER A 177 0.08 -1.30 -10.89
C SER A 177 0.59 -0.09 -10.09
N ILE A 178 -0.26 0.50 -9.24
CA ILE A 178 0.14 1.60 -8.34
C ILE A 178 1.20 1.14 -7.34
N LEU A 179 1.05 -0.05 -6.76
CA LEU A 179 2.02 -0.61 -5.83
C LEU A 179 3.34 -0.97 -6.51
N ASP A 180 3.32 -1.44 -7.77
CA ASP A 180 4.51 -1.69 -8.56
C ASP A 180 5.27 -0.38 -8.83
N ASP A 181 4.57 0.69 -9.23
CA ASP A 181 5.17 2.01 -9.43
C ASP A 181 5.75 2.59 -8.14
N ALA A 182 5.01 2.50 -7.02
CA ALA A 182 5.45 3.00 -5.70
C ALA A 182 6.61 2.19 -5.09
N SER A 183 6.72 0.91 -5.47
CA SER A 183 7.79 0.02 -5.02
C SER A 183 8.96 -0.06 -6.01
N GLU A 184 8.90 0.68 -7.12
CA GLU A 184 9.88 0.62 -8.22
C GLU A 184 10.09 -0.84 -8.70
N GLY A 185 8.98 -1.58 -8.82
CA GLY A 185 8.96 -2.98 -9.26
C GLY A 185 9.39 -3.98 -8.19
N THR A 186 9.45 -3.58 -6.91
CA THR A 186 9.82 -4.48 -5.80
C THR A 186 8.66 -4.93 -4.94
N PHE A 187 7.41 -4.61 -5.31
CA PHE A 187 6.20 -5.06 -4.63
C PHE A 187 6.18 -6.59 -4.50
N LEU A 188 5.82 -7.08 -3.31
CA LEU A 188 5.91 -8.47 -2.87
C LEU A 188 7.32 -9.06 -2.87
N CYS A 189 8.35 -8.34 -3.32
CA CYS A 189 9.72 -8.81 -3.31
C CYS A 189 10.35 -8.61 -1.93
N GLY A 190 10.80 -9.72 -1.33
CA GLY A 190 11.50 -9.72 -0.05
C GLY A 190 10.73 -10.44 1.06
N GLY A 191 9.41 -10.53 0.95
CA GLY A 191 8.51 -11.13 1.94
C GLY A 191 8.22 -10.19 3.12
N ALA A 192 7.05 -10.36 3.76
CA ALA A 192 6.57 -9.47 4.82
C ALA A 192 7.10 -9.79 6.24
N ALA A 193 7.91 -10.85 6.39
CA ALA A 193 8.36 -11.33 7.70
C ALA A 193 9.20 -10.27 8.45
N GLU A 194 9.10 -10.25 9.78
CA GLU A 194 9.70 -9.24 10.66
C GLU A 194 11.23 -9.10 10.48
N PHE A 195 11.95 -10.22 10.34
CA PHE A 195 13.38 -10.21 10.03
C PHE A 195 13.70 -9.53 8.69
N VAL A 196 12.76 -9.56 7.74
CA VAL A 196 12.89 -8.85 6.46
C VAL A 196 12.74 -7.35 6.66
N GLN A 197 11.78 -6.92 7.49
CA GLN A 197 11.59 -5.51 7.82
C GLN A 197 12.84 -4.92 8.46
N ASN A 198 13.47 -5.63 9.40
CA ASN A 198 14.70 -5.16 10.05
C ASN A 198 15.83 -4.87 9.06
N TYR A 199 15.98 -5.71 8.02
CA TYR A 199 16.95 -5.51 6.94
C TYR A 199 16.54 -4.41 5.94
N ILE A 200 15.28 -4.40 5.51
CA ILE A 200 14.77 -3.42 4.53
C ILE A 200 14.83 -2.00 5.11
N PHE A 201 14.63 -1.88 6.42
CA PHE A 201 14.66 -0.61 7.14
C PHE A 201 15.94 -0.45 7.95
N ASP A 202 16.99 -1.25 7.71
CA ASP A 202 18.23 -1.24 8.50
C ASP A 202 18.79 0.21 8.63
N GLY A 203 19.09 0.62 9.87
CA GLY A 203 19.25 2.01 10.32
C GLY A 203 18.17 2.54 11.30
N GLU A 204 18.29 3.78 11.78
CA GLU A 204 17.38 4.41 12.76
C GLU A 204 15.93 4.51 12.27
N ALA A 205 14.96 4.59 13.19
CA ALA A 205 13.53 4.72 12.87
C ALA A 205 13.20 5.94 11.98
N ALA A 206 14.09 6.93 11.94
CA ALA A 206 14.03 8.09 11.05
C ALA A 206 14.06 7.71 9.55
N ASN A 207 14.60 6.55 9.19
CA ASN A 207 14.75 6.13 7.79
C ASN A 207 13.40 5.96 7.07
N SER A 208 12.33 5.53 7.76
CA SER A 208 11.01 5.37 7.12
C SER A 208 10.30 6.69 6.84
N LEU A 209 10.66 7.76 7.57
CA LEU A 209 10.10 9.11 7.44
C LEU A 209 10.94 10.03 6.54
N GLU A 210 12.11 9.59 6.08
CA GLU A 210 12.89 10.34 5.10
C GLU A 210 12.07 10.57 3.83
N LEU A 211 12.11 11.79 3.28
CA LEU A 211 11.33 12.20 2.09
C LEU A 211 11.40 11.19 0.94
N LYS A 212 12.61 10.70 0.62
CA LYS A 212 12.87 9.71 -0.44
C LYS A 212 12.27 8.33 -0.19
N ASN A 213 11.92 8.03 1.04
CA ASN A 213 11.40 6.74 1.49
C ASN A 213 9.90 6.76 1.72
N LEU A 214 9.23 7.91 1.76
CA LEU A 214 7.81 7.98 2.15
C LEU A 214 6.89 7.15 1.25
N VAL A 215 7.02 7.27 -0.08
CA VAL A 215 6.19 6.47 -1.01
C VAL A 215 6.49 4.98 -0.89
N ALA A 216 7.77 4.60 -0.82
CA ALA A 216 8.19 3.20 -0.63
C ALA A 216 7.72 2.62 0.73
N SER A 217 7.80 3.40 1.82
CA SER A 217 7.32 3.05 3.16
C SER A 217 5.82 2.85 3.17
N THR A 218 5.06 3.77 2.56
CA THR A 218 3.60 3.65 2.42
C THR A 218 3.20 2.43 1.61
N CYS A 219 3.88 2.17 0.48
CA CYS A 219 3.67 0.97 -0.31
C CYS A 219 3.95 -0.31 0.50
N PHE A 220 5.02 -0.33 1.30
CA PHE A 220 5.37 -1.46 2.15
C PHE A 220 4.34 -1.69 3.27
N LEU A 221 3.80 -0.63 3.87
CA LEU A 221 2.70 -0.72 4.84
C LEU A 221 1.45 -1.34 4.21
N PHE A 222 1.11 -0.90 3.01
CA PHE A 222 -0.02 -1.43 2.25
C PHE A 222 0.19 -2.93 1.97
N GLU A 223 1.36 -3.32 1.50
CA GLU A 223 1.72 -4.72 1.27
C GLU A 223 1.57 -5.57 2.55
N LEU A 224 2.07 -5.07 3.68
CA LEU A 224 1.97 -5.77 4.97
C LEU A 224 0.51 -5.98 5.38
N GLN A 225 -0.33 -4.96 5.24
CA GLN A 225 -1.76 -5.06 5.56
C GLN A 225 -2.50 -5.99 4.61
N LEU A 226 -2.23 -5.90 3.31
CA LEU A 226 -2.85 -6.77 2.31
C LEU A 226 -2.53 -8.25 2.58
N VAL A 227 -1.27 -8.56 2.86
CA VAL A 227 -0.85 -9.93 3.21
C VAL A 227 -1.48 -10.37 4.53
N LYS A 228 -1.51 -9.50 5.54
CA LYS A 228 -2.10 -9.82 6.85
C LYS A 228 -3.60 -10.13 6.75
N ALA A 229 -4.35 -9.31 6.02
CA ALA A 229 -5.78 -9.51 5.82
C ALA A 229 -6.07 -10.80 5.04
N TRP A 230 -5.26 -11.09 4.01
CA TRP A 230 -5.36 -12.33 3.26
C TRP A 230 -5.09 -13.58 4.14
N VAL A 231 -4.05 -13.54 4.98
CA VAL A 231 -3.77 -14.63 5.93
C VAL A 231 -4.95 -14.81 6.89
N ALA A 232 -5.52 -13.73 7.42
CA ALA A 232 -6.68 -13.81 8.31
C ALA A 232 -7.93 -14.42 7.62
N ASP A 233 -8.18 -14.10 6.35
CA ASP A 233 -9.26 -14.74 5.57
C ASP A 233 -9.02 -16.24 5.40
N LYS A 234 -7.78 -16.62 5.08
CA LYS A 234 -7.41 -18.04 4.92
C LYS A 234 -7.50 -18.81 6.22
N ASP A 235 -7.10 -18.22 7.34
CA ASP A 235 -7.23 -18.83 8.66
C ASP A 235 -8.72 -18.96 9.06
N ALA A 236 -9.55 -17.96 8.74
CA ALA A 236 -10.98 -18.03 8.97
C ALA A 236 -11.66 -19.10 8.10
N GLU A 237 -11.21 -19.28 6.86
CA GLU A 237 -11.67 -20.35 5.96
C GLU A 237 -11.24 -21.73 6.48
N ALA A 238 -10.00 -21.89 6.89
CA ALA A 238 -9.48 -23.12 7.47
C ALA A 238 -10.27 -23.52 8.73
N LEU A 239 -10.56 -22.58 9.62
CA LEU A 239 -11.34 -22.81 10.83
C LEU A 239 -12.79 -23.24 10.52
N ARG A 240 -13.40 -22.71 9.44
CA ARG A 240 -14.72 -23.16 8.98
C ARG A 240 -14.67 -24.61 8.48
N CYS A 241 -13.66 -24.96 7.69
CA CYS A 241 -13.46 -26.32 7.21
C CYS A 241 -13.24 -27.31 8.36
N GLU A 242 -12.40 -26.95 9.34
CA GLU A 242 -12.14 -27.78 10.52
C GLU A 242 -13.41 -28.09 11.30
N LYS A 243 -14.25 -27.07 11.55
CA LYS A 243 -15.53 -27.25 12.25
C LYS A 243 -16.45 -28.23 11.52
N LEU A 244 -16.55 -28.12 10.20
CA LEU A 244 -17.37 -29.03 9.38
C LEU A 244 -16.87 -30.48 9.46
N LEU A 245 -15.56 -30.69 9.44
CA LEU A 245 -14.96 -32.02 9.57
C LEU A 245 -15.25 -32.65 10.94
N VAL A 246 -15.14 -31.86 12.02
CA VAL A 246 -15.45 -32.31 13.38
C VAL A 246 -16.93 -32.68 13.52
N GLU A 247 -17.84 -31.86 12.98
CA GLU A 247 -19.27 -32.15 12.98
C GLU A 247 -19.61 -33.44 12.21
N GLU A 248 -18.95 -33.67 11.07
CA GLU A 248 -19.11 -34.90 10.28
C GLU A 248 -18.59 -36.14 11.03
N GLU A 249 -17.42 -36.04 11.67
CA GLU A 249 -16.86 -37.14 12.47
C GLU A 249 -17.78 -37.48 13.66
N GLU A 250 -18.29 -36.48 14.38
CA GLU A 250 -19.24 -36.69 15.46
C GLU A 250 -20.52 -37.37 14.96
N ALA A 251 -21.04 -36.95 13.81
CA ALA A 251 -22.21 -37.57 13.20
C ALA A 251 -21.94 -39.03 12.81
N ALA A 252 -20.76 -39.33 12.27
CA ALA A 252 -20.33 -40.69 11.95
C ALA A 252 -20.20 -41.56 13.22
N ARG A 253 -19.58 -41.05 14.28
CA ARG A 253 -19.46 -41.74 15.58
C ARG A 253 -20.84 -42.01 16.20
N LYS A 254 -21.77 -41.04 16.15
CA LYS A 254 -23.16 -41.21 16.61
C LYS A 254 -23.89 -42.29 15.81
N ARG A 255 -23.69 -42.35 14.49
CA ARG A 255 -24.28 -43.40 13.62
C ARG A 255 -23.72 -44.79 13.97
N GLN A 256 -22.41 -44.91 14.15
CA GLN A 256 -21.77 -46.16 14.55
C GLN A 256 -22.25 -46.64 15.93
N ALA A 257 -22.31 -45.74 16.93
CA ALA A 257 -22.80 -46.07 18.26
C ALA A 257 -24.26 -46.58 18.23
N LYS A 258 -25.14 -45.91 17.46
CA LYS A 258 -26.53 -46.36 17.26
C LYS A 258 -26.60 -47.74 16.61
N LEU A 259 -25.72 -48.06 15.66
CA LEU A 259 -25.67 -49.39 15.03
C LEU A 259 -25.21 -50.47 16.00
N VAL A 260 -24.17 -50.19 16.80
CA VAL A 260 -23.68 -51.11 17.83
C VAL A 260 -24.75 -51.38 18.88
N GLU A 261 -25.45 -50.34 19.34
CA GLU A 261 -26.53 -50.49 20.33
C GLU A 261 -27.70 -51.30 19.77
N LYS A 262 -28.13 -51.03 18.52
CA LYS A 262 -29.14 -51.85 17.84
C LYS A 262 -28.71 -53.33 17.72
N ARG A 263 -27.43 -53.60 17.42
CA ARG A 263 -26.89 -54.97 17.37
C ARG A 263 -26.91 -55.63 18.74
N ARG A 264 -26.56 -54.91 19.81
CA ARG A 264 -26.58 -55.39 21.19
C ARG A 264 -28.00 -55.77 21.62
N GLN A 265 -28.98 -54.90 21.37
CA GLN A 265 -30.38 -55.15 21.68
C GLN A 265 -30.92 -56.38 20.93
N LYS A 266 -30.60 -56.52 19.64
CA LYS A 266 -30.97 -57.72 18.86
C LYS A 266 -30.40 -59.01 19.47
N LYS A 267 -29.14 -59.00 19.91
CA LYS A 267 -28.51 -60.16 20.58
C LYS A 267 -29.18 -60.52 21.90
N ILE A 268 -29.57 -59.53 22.71
CA ILE A 268 -30.28 -59.77 23.98
C ILE A 268 -31.64 -60.43 23.72
N ARG A 269 -32.43 -59.87 22.81
CA ARG A 269 -33.75 -60.44 22.42
C ARG A 269 -33.64 -61.88 21.93
N GLN A 270 -32.61 -62.20 21.13
CA GLN A 270 -32.38 -63.57 20.67
C GLN A 270 -32.04 -64.54 21.81
N LYS A 271 -31.29 -64.09 22.83
CA LYS A 271 -31.00 -64.93 24.01
C LYS A 271 -32.26 -65.16 24.84
N GLU A 272 -33.08 -64.13 25.05
CA GLU A 272 -34.34 -64.24 25.81
C GLU A 272 -35.32 -65.22 25.15
N LEU A 273 -35.44 -65.20 23.82
CA LEU A 273 -36.31 -66.14 23.10
C LEU A 273 -35.83 -67.58 23.27
N LYS A 274 -34.53 -67.84 23.15
CA LYS A 274 -33.97 -69.19 23.35
C LYS A 274 -34.18 -69.75 24.75
N VAL A 275 -34.20 -68.89 25.78
CA VAL A 275 -34.46 -69.30 27.17
C VAL A 275 -35.94 -69.62 27.40
N LYS A 276 -36.87 -69.02 26.63
CA LYS A 276 -38.31 -69.28 26.75
C LYS A 276 -38.77 -70.54 26.01
N GLU A 277 -37.97 -71.07 25.10
CA GLU A 277 -38.25 -72.29 24.33
C GLU A 277 -37.68 -73.57 24.98
N GLN A 278 -36.98 -73.45 26.11
CA GLN A 278 -36.50 -74.54 26.96
C GLN A 278 -37.38 -74.70 28.20
#